data_AF-A0A7V0JVN1-F1
#
_entry.id   AF-A0A7V0JVN1-F1
#
_cell.length_a   1.000
_cell.length_b   1.000
_cell.length_c   1.000
_cell.angle_alpha   90.00
_cell.angle_beta   90.00
_cell.angle_gamma   90.00
#
_symmetry.space_group_name_H-M   'P 1'
#
loop_
_entity.id
_entity.type
_entity.pdbx_description
1 polymer ?
#
loop_
_entity_poly.entity_id
_entity_poly.type
_entity_poly.pdbx_seq_one_letter_code
_entity_poly.pdbx_strand_id
1 'polypeptide(L)' 'GLVFPAYDHTLHCSHLFNVLDARGAISVTERESYISRIRELARACAQKYLELLEERRVRVLA' A
#
# COMPACT_ATOMS: atom_id res chain seq x y z
N GLY A 1 9.82 -3.71 -10.09
CA GLY A 1 8.70 -2.73 -10.07
C GLY A 1 9.14 -1.48 -9.33
N LEU A 2 8.43 -0.36 -9.49
CA LEU A 2 8.74 0.91 -8.80
C LEU A 2 8.07 0.94 -7.41
N VAL A 3 8.80 0.57 -6.36
CA VAL A 3 8.25 0.39 -5.00
C VAL A 3 7.79 1.69 -4.37
N PHE A 4 8.59 2.75 -4.45
CA PHE A 4 8.26 4.03 -3.79
C PHE A 4 7.02 4.71 -4.40
N PRO A 5 6.88 4.85 -5.73
CA PRO A 5 5.65 5.41 -6.31
C PRO A 5 4.41 4.55 -6.03
N ALA A 6 4.55 3.23 -6.01
CA ALA A 6 3.44 2.34 -5.66
C ALA A 6 2.99 2.53 -4.20
N TYR A 7 3.94 2.74 -3.29
CA TYR A 7 3.64 3.02 -1.89
C TYR A 7 2.98 4.39 -1.70
N ASP A 8 3.45 5.43 -2.41
CA ASP A 8 2.82 6.76 -2.39
C ASP A 8 1.34 6.69 -2.83
N HIS A 9 1.05 5.97 -3.92
CA HIS A 9 -0.34 5.76 -4.33
C HIS A 9 -1.15 4.96 -3.31
N THR A 10 -0.54 4.00 -2.61
CA THR A 10 -1.20 3.28 -1.52
C THR A 10 -1.60 4.22 -0.38
N LEU A 11 -0.72 5.17 -0.01
CA LEU A 11 -1.01 6.20 0.98
C LEU A 11 -2.15 7.12 0.51
N HIS A 12 -2.15 7.52 -0.77
CA HIS A 12 -3.25 8.30 -1.35
C HIS A 12 -4.59 7.55 -1.28
N CYS A 13 -4.61 6.25 -1.60
CA CYS A 13 -5.81 5.43 -1.47
C CYS A 13 -6.31 5.38 -0.02
N SER A 14 -5.40 5.21 0.95
CA SER A 14 -5.76 5.21 2.38
C SER A 14 -6.36 6.54 2.82
N HIS A 15 -5.75 7.65 2.40
CA HIS A 15 -6.26 8.98 2.72
C HIS A 15 -7.63 9.25 2.09
N LEU A 16 -7.79 8.92 0.80
CA LEU A 16 -9.05 9.10 0.09
C LEU A 16 -10.18 8.26 0.72
N PHE A 17 -9.87 7.01 1.11
CA PHE A 17 -10.80 6.17 1.86
C PHE A 17 -11.27 6.87 3.15
N ASN A 18 -10.35 7.43 3.96
CA ASN A 18 -10.71 8.13 5.19
C ASN A 18 -11.63 9.33 4.92
N VAL A 19 -11.37 10.10 3.86
CA VAL A 19 -12.22 11.24 3.46
C VAL A 19 -13.61 10.76 3.06
N LEU A 20 -13.72 9.71 2.24
CA LEU A 20 -15.00 9.17 1.80
C LEU A 20 -15.81 8.54 2.95
N ASP A 21 -15.14 7.82 3.84
CA ASP A 21 -15.73 7.20 5.03
C ASP A 21 -16.28 8.24 6.00
N ALA A 22 -15.52 9.31 6.26
CA ALA A 22 -15.95 10.42 7.11
C ALA A 22 -17.14 11.20 6.52
N ARG A 23 -17.29 11.20 5.19
CA ARG A 23 -18.45 11.81 4.51
C ARG A 23 -19.67 10.89 4.43
N GLY A 24 -19.59 9.66 4.94
CA GLY A 24 -20.66 8.67 4.85
C GLY A 24 -20.92 8.18 3.41
N ALA A 25 -19.95 8.35 2.50
CA ALA A 25 -20.06 7.93 1.10
C ALA A 25 -19.71 6.44 0.89
N ILE A 26 -19.32 5.74 1.96
CA ILE A 26 -18.97 4.32 1.97
C ILE A 26 -19.94 3.59 2.91
N SER A 27 -20.60 2.55 2.39
CA SER A 27 -21.44 1.68 3.21
C SER A 27 -20.62 0.75 4.11
N VAL A 28 -21.26 0.18 5.13
CA VAL A 28 -20.60 -0.75 6.07
C VAL A 28 -20.00 -1.96 5.34
N THR A 29 -20.65 -2.48 4.31
CA THR A 29 -20.16 -3.61 3.50
C THR A 29 -19.00 -3.22 2.59
N GLU A 30 -19.03 -2.02 2.00
CA GLU A 30 -17.94 -1.50 1.17
C GLU A 30 -16.67 -1.21 1.98
N ARG A 31 -16.83 -0.77 3.25
CA ARG A 31 -15.72 -0.42 4.12
C ARG A 31 -14.72 -1.57 4.27
N GLU A 32 -15.20 -2.78 4.53
CA GLU A 32 -14.35 -3.96 4.67
C GLU A 32 -13.55 -4.25 3.39
N SER A 33 -14.23 -4.17 2.23
CA SER A 33 -13.61 -4.38 0.92
C SER A 33 -12.50 -3.35 0.64
N TYR A 34 -12.75 -2.06 0.86
CA TYR A 34 -11.74 -1.02 0.67
C TYR A 34 -10.53 -1.21 1.60
N ILE A 35 -10.76 -1.53 2.87
CA ILE A 35 -9.69 -1.81 3.83
C ILE A 35 -8.86 -3.02 3.38
N SER A 36 -9.49 -4.09 2.90
CA SER A 36 -8.77 -5.27 2.39
C SER A 36 -7.86 -4.90 1.21
N ARG A 37 -8.41 -4.17 0.22
CA ARG A 37 -7.66 -3.73 -0.97
C ARG A 37 -6.46 -2.85 -0.60
N ILE A 38 -6.64 -1.88 0.31
CA ILE A 38 -5.54 -1.02 0.77
C ILE A 38 -4.45 -1.84 1.48
N ARG A 39 -4.84 -2.82 2.31
CA ARG A 39 -3.90 -3.73 2.98
C ARG A 39 -3.14 -4.62 2.02
N GLU A 40 -3.78 -5.11 0.97
CA GLU A 40 -3.14 -5.89 -0.09
C GLU A 40 -2.08 -5.08 -0.84
N LEU A 41 -2.40 -3.83 -1.20
CA LEU A 41 -1.43 -2.91 -1.81
C LEU A 41 -0.23 -2.65 -0.90
N ALA A 42 -0.48 -2.38 0.39
CA ALA A 42 0.58 -2.15 1.37
C ALA A 42 1.48 -3.40 1.54
N ARG A 43 0.88 -4.60 1.60
CA ARG A 43 1.61 -5.86 1.68
C ARG A 43 2.48 -6.09 0.45
N ALA A 44 1.95 -5.86 -0.75
CA ALA A 44 2.70 -6.01 -1.99
C ALA A 44 3.90 -5.04 -2.04
N CYS A 45 3.70 -3.78 -1.63
CA CYS A 45 4.79 -2.80 -1.53
C CYS A 45 5.87 -3.25 -0.52
N ALA A 46 5.46 -3.75 0.65
CA ALA A 46 6.38 -4.22 1.67
C ALA A 46 7.21 -5.42 1.20
N GLN A 47 6.58 -6.40 0.54
CA GLN A 47 7.28 -7.56 -0.05
C GLN A 47 8.33 -7.11 -1.08
N LYS A 48 7.94 -6.21 -2.00
CA LYS A 48 8.88 -5.67 -2.99
C LYS A 48 9.99 -4.81 -2.39
N TYR A 49 9.72 -4.12 -1.28
CA TYR A 49 10.75 -3.39 -0.55
C TYR A 49 11.77 -4.34 0.09
N LEU A 50 11.33 -5.45 0.67
CA LEU A 50 12.22 -6.47 1.24
C LEU A 50 13.12 -7.10 0.16
N GLU A 51 12.55 -7.44 -1.00
CA GLU A 51 13.33 -7.91 -2.16
C GLU A 51 14.41 -6.88 -2.57
N LEU A 52 14.03 -5.60 -2.69
CA LEU A 52 14.96 -4.52 -3.02
C LEU A 52 16.09 -4.36 -1.99
N LEU A 53 15.78 -4.51 -0.70
CA LEU A 53 16.78 -4.44 0.36
C LEU A 53 17.75 -5.62 0.30
N GLU A 54 17.27 -6.81 0.02
CA GLU A 54 18.10 -8.00 -0.14
C GLU A 54 19.06 -7.85 -1.33
N GLU A 55 18.55 -7.40 -2.49
CA GLU A 55 19.37 -7.10 -3.67
C GLU A 55 20.44 -6.05 -3.39
N ARG A 56 20.07 -4.95 -2.69
CA ARG A 56 21.03 -3.91 -2.30
C ARG A 56 22.09 -4.44 -1.34
N ARG A 57 21.70 -5.29 -0.38
CA ARG A 57 22.63 -5.89 0.58
C ARG A 57 23.66 -6.79 -0.12
N VAL A 58 23.24 -7.61 -1.08
CA VAL A 58 24.15 -8.44 -1.88
C VAL A 58 25.13 -7.57 -2.68
N ARG A 59 24.66 -6.50 -3.32
CA ARG A 59 25.53 -5.60 -4.11
C ARG A 59 26.59 -4.84 -3.30
N VAL A 60 26.33 -4.55 -2.03
CA VAL A 60 27.29 -3.83 -1.17
C VAL A 60 28.33 -4.77 -0.57
N LEU A 61 28.00 -6.06 -0.46
CA LEU A 61 28.88 -7.09 0.11
C LEU A 61 29.71 -7.85 -0.94
N ALA A 62 29.42 -7.67 -2.24
CA ALA A 62 30.18 -8.21 -3.37
C ALA A 62 31.18 -7.17 -3.89
#